data_AF-A0A093Y761-F1
#
_entry.id   AF-A0A093Y761-F1
#
_cell.length_a   1.000
_cell.length_b   1.000
_cell.length_c   1.000
_cell.angle_alpha   90.00
_cell.angle_beta   90.00
_cell.angle_gamma   90.00
#
_symmetry.space_group_name_H-M   'P 1'
#
loop_
_entity.id
_entity.type
_entity.pdbx_description
1 polymer ?
#
loop_
_entity_poly.entity_id
_entity_poly.type
_entity_poly.pdbx_seq_one_letter_code
_entity_poly.pdbx_strand_id
1 'polypeptide(L)'
;MAAPPKSPTFIEFIAFRLKPSVKPEEGESNREGEQLLDFFRETMLQSGHLGSAWGRTLEDENVVIWVIEWSDSSNSTPLSRLDPFIDYTNKDDPTTLLTFYSTLSPSISESDTLTTNPITELVTFAVPSDVTPEQKKQFNNAQVQFRDALMKKATPESVRPLTWARGQIERPSAFDHPDSPSGKALVYLNVVGWQSREQHMQARDTKAFAETIEPLRKHVLMPVKGLSMKHVKFHKIGF
;
A
#
# COMPACT_ATOMS: atom_id res chain seq x y z
N MET A 1 -25.13 26.18 2.75
CA MET A 1 -24.82 25.16 3.78
C MET A 1 -23.65 24.35 3.26
N ALA A 2 -22.54 24.30 3.99
CA ALA A 2 -21.43 23.42 3.65
C ALA A 2 -21.88 21.96 3.84
N ALA A 3 -21.50 21.06 2.93
CA ALA A 3 -21.77 19.64 3.11
C ALA A 3 -21.13 19.16 4.43
N PRO A 4 -21.79 18.27 5.18
CA PRO A 4 -21.17 17.67 6.35
C PRO A 4 -19.84 17.01 5.95
N PRO A 5 -18.81 17.05 6.82
CA PRO A 5 -17.54 16.40 6.54
C PRO A 5 -17.80 14.92 6.23
N LYS A 6 -17.27 14.43 5.10
CA LYS A 6 -17.34 13.01 4.78
C LYS A 6 -16.65 12.23 5.89
N SER A 7 -17.28 11.14 6.34
CA SER A 7 -16.63 10.19 7.23
C SER A 7 -15.34 9.68 6.57
N PRO A 8 -14.23 9.51 7.31
CA PRO A 8 -13.02 8.93 6.76
C PRO A 8 -13.30 7.51 6.26
N THR A 9 -12.83 7.20 5.05
CA THR A 9 -12.89 5.84 4.51
C THR A 9 -11.73 5.01 5.05
N PHE A 10 -11.93 3.70 5.13
CA PHE A 10 -10.97 2.77 5.70
C PHE A 10 -10.48 1.81 4.62
N ILE A 11 -9.17 1.70 4.43
CA ILE A 11 -8.62 0.92 3.31
C ILE A 11 -7.98 -0.35 3.86
N GLU A 12 -8.45 -1.49 3.36
CA GLU A 12 -7.89 -2.82 3.59
C GLU A 12 -6.89 -3.14 2.48
N PHE A 13 -5.67 -3.53 2.87
CA PHE A 13 -4.65 -4.05 1.97
C PHE A 13 -4.40 -5.51 2.32
N ILE A 14 -4.53 -6.39 1.34
CA ILE A 14 -4.28 -7.82 1.48
C ILE A 14 -3.17 -8.18 0.50
N ALA A 15 -2.00 -8.52 1.04
CA ALA A 15 -0.88 -9.05 0.29
C ALA A 15 -0.83 -10.57 0.46
N PHE A 16 -0.81 -11.32 -0.63
CA PHE A 16 -0.79 -12.78 -0.55
C PHE A 16 -0.07 -13.39 -1.74
N ARG A 17 0.55 -14.56 -1.50
CA ARG A 17 1.26 -15.31 -2.54
C ARG A 17 0.32 -16.30 -3.21
N LEU A 18 0.13 -16.16 -4.51
CA LEU A 18 -0.63 -17.12 -5.31
C LEU A 18 0.15 -18.39 -5.59
N LYS A 19 -0.58 -19.50 -5.70
CA LYS A 19 -0.08 -20.70 -6.37
C LYS A 19 0.28 -20.38 -7.83
N PRO A 20 1.34 -20.97 -8.40
CA PRO A 20 1.70 -20.75 -9.81
C PRO A 20 0.60 -21.13 -10.81
N SER A 21 -0.35 -22.00 -10.42
CA SER A 21 -1.50 -22.38 -11.25
C SER A 21 -2.60 -21.32 -11.31
N VAL A 22 -2.68 -20.42 -10.33
CA VAL A 22 -3.72 -19.39 -10.22
C VAL A 22 -3.30 -18.18 -11.03
N LYS A 23 -3.99 -17.97 -12.17
CA LYS A 23 -3.67 -16.92 -13.13
C LYS A 23 -4.91 -16.11 -13.51
N PRO A 24 -5.31 -15.13 -12.68
CA PRO A 24 -6.50 -14.32 -12.92
C PRO A 24 -6.44 -13.55 -14.25
N GLU A 25 -5.24 -13.20 -14.71
CA GLU A 25 -5.00 -12.55 -16.00
C GLU A 25 -5.38 -13.39 -17.23
N GLU A 26 -5.49 -14.71 -17.10
CA GLU A 26 -5.88 -15.63 -18.19
C GLU A 26 -7.42 -15.76 -18.33
N GLY A 27 -8.20 -15.10 -17.46
CA GLY A 27 -9.67 -15.10 -17.48
C GLY A 27 -10.27 -16.50 -17.47
N GLU A 28 -11.33 -16.73 -18.25
CA GLU A 28 -12.04 -18.02 -18.32
C GLU A 28 -11.16 -19.22 -18.71
N SER A 29 -9.99 -18.98 -19.32
CA SER A 29 -9.05 -20.06 -19.67
C SER A 29 -8.30 -20.63 -18.44
N ASN A 30 -8.33 -19.93 -17.30
CA ASN A 30 -7.78 -20.37 -16.02
C ASN A 30 -8.88 -20.37 -14.94
N ARG A 31 -9.50 -21.53 -14.73
CA ARG A 31 -10.64 -21.66 -13.80
C ARG A 31 -10.31 -21.21 -12.36
N GLU A 32 -9.13 -21.52 -11.84
CA GLU A 32 -8.74 -21.10 -10.48
C GLU A 32 -8.58 -19.57 -10.39
N GLY A 33 -8.00 -18.95 -11.42
CA GLY A 33 -7.91 -17.50 -11.57
C GLY A 33 -9.28 -16.84 -11.63
N GLU A 34 -10.21 -17.39 -12.42
CA GLU A 34 -11.57 -16.88 -12.52
C GLU A 34 -12.33 -17.00 -11.18
N GLN A 35 -12.14 -18.10 -10.44
CA GLN A 35 -12.72 -18.26 -9.10
C GLN A 35 -12.19 -17.23 -8.08
N LEU A 36 -10.93 -16.81 -8.22
CA LEU A 36 -10.40 -15.71 -7.41
C LEU A 36 -11.05 -14.37 -7.81
N LEU A 37 -11.24 -14.12 -9.10
CA LEU A 37 -11.94 -12.92 -9.59
C LEU A 37 -13.41 -12.90 -9.17
N ASP A 38 -14.08 -14.05 -9.13
CA ASP A 38 -15.44 -14.18 -8.57
C ASP A 38 -15.46 -13.72 -7.12
N PHE A 39 -14.50 -14.15 -6.30
CA PHE A 39 -14.42 -13.69 -4.92
C PHE A 39 -14.19 -12.17 -4.80
N PHE A 40 -13.36 -11.60 -5.66
CA PHE A 40 -13.19 -10.14 -5.73
C PHE A 40 -14.50 -9.43 -6.09
N ARG A 41 -15.24 -9.93 -7.07
CA ARG A 41 -16.53 -9.38 -7.51
C ARG A 41 -17.61 -9.54 -6.43
N GLU A 42 -17.69 -10.68 -5.77
CA GLU A 42 -18.62 -10.90 -4.66
C GLU A 42 -18.35 -9.96 -3.48
N THR A 43 -17.09 -9.63 -3.22
CA THR A 43 -16.74 -8.66 -2.18
C THR A 43 -17.28 -7.25 -2.47
N MET A 44 -17.47 -6.89 -3.74
CA MET A 44 -18.13 -5.63 -4.11
C MET A 44 -19.61 -5.58 -3.71
N LEU A 45 -20.24 -6.74 -3.47
CA LEU A 45 -21.64 -6.84 -3.07
C LEU A 45 -21.81 -6.68 -1.55
N GLN A 46 -20.71 -6.62 -0.78
CA GLN A 46 -20.77 -6.46 0.66
C GLN A 46 -21.16 -5.03 1.05
N SER A 47 -21.97 -4.90 2.11
CA SER A 47 -22.36 -3.60 2.65
C SER A 47 -21.14 -2.81 3.10
N GLY A 48 -21.06 -1.54 2.70
CA GLY A 48 -19.96 -0.65 3.02
C GLY A 48 -18.78 -0.69 2.05
N HIS A 49 -18.79 -1.56 1.03
CA HIS A 49 -17.78 -1.51 -0.04
C HIS A 49 -17.92 -0.20 -0.84
N LEU A 50 -16.80 0.50 -1.05
CA LEU A 50 -16.73 1.73 -1.83
C LEU A 50 -15.93 1.56 -3.13
N GLY A 51 -14.99 0.61 -3.17
CA GLY A 51 -14.17 0.34 -4.33
C GLY A 51 -13.10 -0.70 -4.03
N SER A 52 -12.57 -1.35 -5.06
CA SER A 52 -11.43 -2.25 -4.91
C SER A 52 -10.63 -2.39 -6.19
N ALA A 53 -9.35 -2.68 -6.05
CA ALA A 53 -8.44 -2.95 -7.15
C ALA A 53 -7.41 -3.99 -6.72
N TRP A 54 -6.89 -4.76 -7.68
CA TRP A 54 -5.86 -5.76 -7.40
C TRP A 54 -4.74 -5.71 -8.45
N GLY A 55 -3.57 -6.25 -8.12
CA GLY A 55 -2.50 -6.43 -9.09
C GLY A 55 -1.36 -7.27 -8.55
N ARG A 56 -0.56 -7.84 -9.45
CA ARG A 56 0.70 -8.51 -9.11
C ARG A 56 1.77 -7.46 -8.80
N THR A 57 2.66 -7.78 -7.87
CA THR A 57 3.83 -6.93 -7.61
C THR A 57 4.88 -7.12 -8.71
N LEU A 58 5.60 -6.07 -9.06
CA LEU A 58 6.71 -6.17 -10.03
C LEU A 58 7.96 -6.83 -9.41
N GLU A 59 8.06 -6.84 -8.09
CA GLU A 59 9.18 -7.45 -7.36
C GLU A 59 9.04 -8.98 -7.26
N ASP A 60 7.82 -9.49 -7.20
CA ASP A 60 7.49 -10.92 -7.27
C ASP A 60 6.11 -11.09 -7.90
N GLU A 61 6.07 -11.64 -9.11
CA GLU A 61 4.83 -11.83 -9.86
C GLU A 61 3.86 -12.78 -9.14
N ASN A 62 4.32 -13.63 -8.23
CA ASN A 62 3.43 -14.51 -7.45
C ASN A 62 2.74 -13.78 -6.30
N VAL A 63 3.20 -12.57 -5.93
CA VAL A 63 2.57 -11.79 -4.86
C VAL A 63 1.52 -10.87 -5.47
N VAL A 64 0.29 -11.00 -5.00
CA VAL A 64 -0.83 -10.10 -5.34
C VAL A 64 -1.06 -9.15 -4.17
N ILE A 65 -1.36 -7.89 -4.51
CA ILE A 65 -1.96 -6.93 -3.58
C ILE A 65 -3.39 -6.71 -4.01
N TRP A 66 -4.33 -6.96 -3.11
CA TRP A 66 -5.73 -6.58 -3.24
C TRP A 66 -6.04 -5.45 -2.27
N VAL A 67 -6.55 -4.35 -2.79
CA VAL A 67 -6.90 -3.16 -2.02
C VAL A 67 -8.40 -2.95 -2.08
N ILE A 68 -9.01 -2.70 -0.93
CA ILE A 68 -10.45 -2.52 -0.78
C ILE A 68 -10.68 -1.28 0.07
N GLU A 69 -11.55 -0.40 -0.38
CA GLU A 69 -11.99 0.77 0.36
C GLU A 69 -13.37 0.51 0.96
N TRP A 70 -13.45 0.69 2.28
CA TRP A 70 -14.63 0.49 3.09
C TRP A 70 -15.16 1.82 3.61
N SER A 71 -16.47 1.90 3.84
CA SER A 71 -17.13 3.07 4.43
C SER A 71 -16.77 3.31 5.89
N ASP A 72 -16.36 2.25 6.60
CA ASP A 72 -15.90 2.33 7.98
C ASP A 72 -14.96 1.17 8.36
N SER A 73 -14.47 1.19 9.60
CA SER A 73 -13.47 0.25 10.11
C SER A 73 -14.03 -1.10 10.58
N SER A 74 -15.36 -1.26 10.64
CA SER A 74 -16.01 -2.51 11.05
C SER A 74 -16.04 -3.56 9.93
N ASN A 75 -15.86 -3.14 8.68
CA ASN A 75 -15.79 -4.03 7.54
C ASN A 75 -14.41 -4.70 7.40
N SER A 76 -14.43 -5.91 6.85
CA SER A 76 -13.23 -6.69 6.50
C SER A 76 -13.58 -7.84 5.59
N THR A 77 -12.62 -8.26 4.79
CA THR A 77 -12.75 -9.41 3.90
C THR A 77 -12.58 -10.74 4.66
N PRO A 78 -13.39 -11.79 4.39
CA PRO A 78 -13.20 -13.10 4.98
C PRO A 78 -11.97 -13.80 4.38
N LEU A 79 -10.80 -13.61 5.00
CA LEU A 79 -9.50 -14.05 4.47
C LEU A 79 -9.41 -15.57 4.21
N SER A 80 -10.16 -16.40 4.95
CA SER A 80 -10.20 -17.86 4.73
C SER A 80 -10.69 -18.25 3.33
N ARG A 81 -11.40 -17.36 2.62
CA ARG A 81 -11.78 -17.59 1.23
C ARG A 81 -10.59 -17.50 0.27
N LEU A 82 -9.44 -16.98 0.70
CA LEU A 82 -8.21 -16.97 -0.09
C LEU A 82 -7.43 -18.28 0.00
N ASP A 83 -7.66 -19.10 1.04
CA ASP A 83 -6.91 -20.35 1.30
C ASP A 83 -6.76 -21.27 0.08
N PRO A 84 -7.80 -21.46 -0.78
CA PRO A 84 -7.67 -22.30 -1.97
C PRO A 84 -6.64 -21.80 -2.99
N PHE A 85 -6.33 -20.49 -3.00
CA PHE A 85 -5.48 -19.84 -3.99
C PHE A 85 -4.06 -19.58 -3.51
N ILE A 86 -3.82 -19.62 -2.19
CA ILE A 86 -2.55 -19.25 -1.59
C ILE A 86 -1.52 -20.39 -1.67
N ASP A 87 -0.28 -20.01 -1.99
CA ASP A 87 0.88 -20.90 -1.89
C ASP A 87 1.47 -20.88 -0.47
N TYR A 88 1.18 -21.94 0.28
CA TYR A 88 1.70 -22.14 1.64
C TYR A 88 3.05 -22.88 1.70
N THR A 89 3.72 -23.10 0.56
CA THR A 89 5.02 -23.81 0.53
C THR A 89 6.05 -23.17 1.46
N ASN A 90 6.01 -21.84 1.60
CA ASN A 90 6.84 -21.09 2.54
C ASN A 90 5.97 -20.33 3.56
N LYS A 91 5.21 -21.04 4.39
CA LYS A 91 4.29 -20.45 5.38
C LYS A 91 4.90 -19.44 6.37
N ASP A 92 6.22 -19.45 6.56
CA ASP A 92 6.94 -18.54 7.47
C ASP A 92 7.36 -17.22 6.75
N ASP A 93 7.06 -17.13 5.46
CA ASP A 93 7.14 -15.89 4.70
C ASP A 93 5.94 -15.00 5.04
N PRO A 94 6.15 -13.77 5.58
CA PRO A 94 5.06 -12.86 5.87
C PRO A 94 4.32 -12.40 4.61
N THR A 95 4.83 -12.65 3.40
CA THR A 95 4.10 -12.38 2.16
C THR A 95 3.15 -13.51 1.74
N THR A 96 3.15 -14.65 2.45
CA THR A 96 2.17 -15.72 2.22
C THR A 96 0.74 -15.18 2.35
N LEU A 97 0.44 -14.51 3.44
CA LEU A 97 -0.80 -13.76 3.66
C LEU A 97 -0.58 -12.69 4.73
N LEU A 98 -0.72 -11.43 4.35
CA LEU A 98 -0.59 -10.27 5.22
C LEU A 98 -1.71 -9.29 4.94
N THR A 99 -2.46 -8.95 5.98
CA THR A 99 -3.54 -7.97 5.90
C THR A 99 -3.24 -6.82 6.84
N PHE A 100 -3.43 -5.60 6.34
CA PHE A 100 -3.33 -4.40 7.14
C PHE A 100 -4.29 -3.33 6.66
N TYR A 101 -4.56 -2.35 7.53
CA TYR A 101 -5.55 -1.32 7.25
C TYR A 101 -5.01 0.08 7.55
N SER A 102 -5.40 1.04 6.72
CA SER A 102 -4.98 2.44 6.85
C SER A 102 -6.08 3.36 6.35
N THR A 103 -6.23 4.51 7.00
CA THR A 103 -6.84 5.68 6.39
C THR A 103 -5.80 6.41 5.54
N LEU A 104 -6.13 6.82 4.31
CA LEU A 104 -5.24 7.59 3.44
C LEU A 104 -5.73 9.04 3.24
N SER A 105 -4.79 9.96 3.10
CA SER A 105 -5.03 11.36 2.78
C SER A 105 -4.21 11.77 1.54
N PRO A 106 -4.86 12.16 0.42
CA PRO A 106 -6.30 12.01 0.14
C PRO A 106 -6.74 10.53 0.12
N SER A 107 -8.04 10.25 0.23
CA SER A 107 -8.54 8.87 0.10
C SER A 107 -8.35 8.34 -1.32
N ILE A 108 -8.44 7.02 -1.49
CA ILE A 108 -8.28 6.38 -2.81
C ILE A 108 -9.42 6.79 -3.74
N SER A 109 -10.66 6.73 -3.26
CA SER A 109 -11.86 7.20 -3.97
C SER A 109 -11.81 8.68 -4.39
N GLU A 110 -11.10 9.54 -3.65
CA GLU A 110 -11.01 10.97 -3.98
C GLU A 110 -9.87 11.31 -4.94
N SER A 111 -8.88 10.44 -5.05
CA SER A 111 -7.65 10.71 -5.80
C SER A 111 -7.46 9.80 -7.01
N ASP A 112 -8.30 8.78 -7.16
CA ASP A 112 -8.16 7.69 -8.13
C ASP A 112 -6.74 7.08 -8.16
N THR A 113 -5.98 7.20 -7.07
CA THR A 113 -4.55 6.87 -6.96
C THR A 113 -4.26 5.41 -7.27
N LEU A 114 -5.22 4.50 -7.14
CA LEU A 114 -4.97 3.11 -7.54
C LEU A 114 -5.17 2.87 -9.03
N THR A 115 -6.14 3.54 -9.67
CA THR A 115 -6.61 3.11 -10.99
C THR A 115 -6.23 4.05 -12.13
N THR A 116 -5.71 5.24 -11.82
CA THR A 116 -5.26 6.21 -12.84
C THR A 116 -3.74 6.21 -13.05
N ASN A 117 -2.98 5.67 -12.10
CA ASN A 117 -1.54 5.56 -12.23
C ASN A 117 -1.17 4.32 -13.04
N PRO A 118 -0.27 4.43 -14.04
CA PRO A 118 0.28 3.27 -14.73
C PRO A 118 0.96 2.28 -13.78
N ILE A 119 1.67 2.79 -12.77
CA ILE A 119 2.30 2.03 -11.69
C ILE A 119 2.03 2.76 -10.37
N THR A 120 1.67 2.00 -9.34
CA THR A 120 1.54 2.51 -7.97
C THR A 120 2.60 1.85 -7.10
N GLU A 121 3.41 2.66 -6.43
CA GLU A 121 4.33 2.23 -5.38
C GLU A 121 3.60 2.21 -4.03
N LEU A 122 3.70 1.10 -3.32
CA LEU A 122 3.40 0.99 -1.91
C LEU A 122 4.73 0.95 -1.15
N VAL A 123 5.02 2.00 -0.38
CA VAL A 123 6.24 2.07 0.43
C VAL A 123 5.90 2.40 1.87
N THR A 124 6.53 1.67 2.78
CA THR A 124 6.30 1.84 4.21
C THR A 124 7.53 2.39 4.93
N PHE A 125 7.30 3.19 5.96
CA PHE A 125 8.30 3.66 6.89
C PHE A 125 7.95 3.14 8.28
N ALA A 126 8.79 2.23 8.80
CA ALA A 126 8.69 1.74 10.16
C ALA A 126 9.41 2.71 11.10
N VAL A 127 8.77 3.09 12.20
CA VAL A 127 9.33 4.00 13.23
C VAL A 127 9.15 3.32 14.59
N PRO A 128 10.10 3.45 15.54
CA PRO A 128 9.92 2.86 16.87
C PRO A 128 8.60 3.30 17.53
N SER A 129 7.93 2.39 18.23
CA SER A 129 6.62 2.69 18.82
C SER A 129 6.69 3.61 20.04
N ASP A 130 7.86 3.70 20.66
CA ASP A 130 8.20 4.47 21.84
C ASP A 130 8.84 5.84 21.52
N VAL A 131 8.70 6.33 20.28
CA VAL A 131 9.17 7.68 19.92
C VAL A 131 8.45 8.77 20.73
N THR A 132 9.23 9.75 21.18
CA THR A 132 8.72 10.93 21.88
C THR A 132 7.83 11.79 20.96
N PRO A 133 6.94 12.63 21.53
CA PRO A 133 6.12 13.56 20.74
C PRO A 133 6.94 14.48 19.82
N GLU A 134 8.12 14.92 20.29
CA GLU A 134 9.01 15.77 19.50
C GLU A 134 9.64 15.00 18.33
N GLN A 135 10.11 13.77 18.55
CA GLN A 135 10.60 12.91 17.45
C GLN A 135 9.49 12.60 16.44
N LYS A 136 8.26 12.33 16.91
CA LYS A 136 7.10 12.10 16.03
C LYS A 136 6.79 13.35 15.18
N LYS A 137 6.89 14.54 15.77
CA LYS A 137 6.73 15.81 15.05
C LYS A 137 7.82 16.01 14.00
N GLN A 138 9.09 15.74 14.35
CA GLN A 138 10.22 15.83 13.42
C GLN A 138 10.07 14.86 12.24
N PHE A 139 9.71 13.61 12.52
CA PHE A 139 9.42 12.61 11.49
C PHE A 139 8.27 13.04 10.57
N ASN A 140 7.16 13.53 11.13
CA ASN A 140 6.03 14.02 10.34
C ASN A 140 6.42 15.19 9.43
N ASN A 141 7.23 16.12 9.93
CA ASN A 141 7.76 17.24 9.15
C ASN A 141 8.69 16.76 8.05
N ALA A 142 9.59 15.81 8.34
CA ALA A 142 10.49 15.22 7.36
C ALA A 142 9.71 14.51 6.23
N GLN A 143 8.65 13.76 6.56
CA GLN A 143 7.78 13.15 5.56
C GLN A 143 7.10 14.18 4.65
N VAL A 144 6.58 15.28 5.22
CA VAL A 144 5.96 16.36 4.44
C VAL A 144 6.97 17.02 3.52
N GLN A 145 8.17 17.31 4.02
CA GLN A 145 9.25 17.91 3.23
C GLN A 145 9.72 16.99 2.10
N PHE A 146 9.85 15.69 2.37
CA PHE A 146 10.22 14.68 1.38
C PHE A 146 9.18 14.60 0.25
N ARG A 147 7.90 14.48 0.60
CA ARG A 147 6.78 14.52 -0.36
C ARG A 147 6.82 15.80 -1.19
N ASP A 148 6.91 16.96 -0.54
CA ASP A 148 6.89 18.25 -1.24
C ASP A 148 8.10 18.45 -2.15
N ALA A 149 9.27 17.97 -1.76
CA ALA A 149 10.47 18.02 -2.59
C ALA A 149 10.28 17.18 -3.87
N LEU A 150 9.79 15.95 -3.75
CA LEU A 150 9.56 15.10 -4.92
C LEU A 150 8.41 15.59 -5.79
N MET A 151 7.28 15.99 -5.19
CA MET A 151 6.10 16.42 -5.94
C MET A 151 6.26 17.79 -6.61
N LYS A 152 7.06 18.70 -6.05
CA LYS A 152 7.09 20.12 -6.48
C LYS A 152 8.46 20.62 -6.92
N LYS A 153 9.56 19.98 -6.49
CA LYS A 153 10.92 20.51 -6.67
C LYS A 153 11.86 19.58 -7.42
N ALA A 154 11.54 18.30 -7.57
CA ALA A 154 12.38 17.39 -8.34
C ALA A 154 12.51 17.86 -9.78
N THR A 155 13.74 17.78 -10.30
CA THR A 155 14.11 18.16 -11.66
C THR A 155 14.86 17.01 -12.33
N PRO A 156 14.60 16.74 -13.62
CA PRO A 156 13.59 17.39 -14.48
C PRO A 156 12.15 17.07 -14.01
N GLU A 157 11.15 17.87 -14.39
CA GLU A 157 9.76 17.68 -13.92
C GLU A 157 9.18 16.31 -14.29
N SER A 158 9.68 15.70 -15.36
CA SER A 158 9.30 14.37 -15.83
C SER A 158 9.59 13.25 -14.85
N VAL A 159 10.42 13.46 -13.82
CA VAL A 159 10.69 12.46 -12.78
C VAL A 159 9.77 12.61 -11.57
N ARG A 160 8.85 13.58 -11.57
CA ARG A 160 7.95 13.80 -10.44
C ARG A 160 6.88 12.70 -10.38
N PRO A 161 6.48 12.28 -9.17
CA PRO A 161 5.32 11.39 -9.02
C PRO A 161 4.05 12.06 -9.53
N LEU A 162 3.12 11.24 -10.02
CA LEU A 162 1.82 11.68 -10.55
C LEU A 162 0.85 12.01 -9.41
N THR A 163 0.83 11.16 -8.39
CA THR A 163 -0.07 11.26 -7.24
C THR A 163 0.65 10.82 -5.97
N TRP A 164 0.16 11.25 -4.82
CA TRP A 164 0.73 10.89 -3.53
C TRP A 164 -0.32 10.93 -2.43
N ALA A 165 -0.65 9.76 -1.90
CA ALA A 165 -1.47 9.59 -0.70
C ALA A 165 -0.63 9.01 0.44
N ARG A 166 -0.97 9.36 1.68
CA ARG A 166 -0.26 8.86 2.86
C ARG A 166 -1.20 8.50 3.99
N GLY A 167 -0.78 7.58 4.84
CA GLY A 167 -1.51 7.16 6.02
C GLY A 167 -0.61 6.52 7.07
N GLN A 168 -1.20 6.18 8.20
CA GLN A 168 -0.60 5.29 9.19
C GLN A 168 -1.36 3.96 9.13
N ILE A 169 -0.66 2.84 9.22
CA ILE A 169 -1.32 1.56 9.44
C ILE A 169 -1.95 1.58 10.84
N GLU A 170 -3.26 1.38 10.87
CA GLU A 170 -4.10 1.44 12.07
C GLU A 170 -4.43 0.05 12.61
N ARG A 171 -4.45 -0.96 11.73
CA ARG A 171 -4.66 -2.37 12.08
C ARG A 171 -3.69 -3.26 11.29
N PRO A 172 -2.79 -4.01 11.96
CA PRO A 172 -2.48 -3.90 13.39
C PRO A 172 -1.93 -2.50 13.74
N SER A 173 -2.12 -2.05 14.98
CA SER A 173 -1.67 -0.72 15.44
C SER A 173 -0.15 -0.61 15.62
N ALA A 174 0.54 -1.76 15.74
CA ALA A 174 1.99 -1.87 15.77
C ALA A 174 2.44 -3.25 15.28
N PHE A 175 3.67 -3.33 14.77
CA PHE A 175 4.31 -4.55 14.29
C PHE A 175 5.48 -4.93 15.18
N ASP A 176 5.78 -6.22 15.30
CA ASP A 176 7.04 -6.66 15.89
C ASP A 176 8.23 -6.20 15.05
N HIS A 177 9.26 -5.65 15.71
CA HIS A 177 10.45 -5.16 15.03
C HIS A 177 11.70 -5.32 15.91
N PRO A 178 12.73 -6.07 15.46
CA PRO A 178 13.91 -6.39 16.27
C PRO A 178 14.76 -5.16 16.59
N ASP A 179 14.83 -4.19 15.67
CA ASP A 179 15.64 -2.97 15.85
C ASP A 179 14.91 -1.86 16.64
N SER A 180 13.68 -2.11 17.08
CA SER A 180 12.96 -1.15 17.92
C SER A 180 13.31 -1.37 19.39
N PRO A 181 13.62 -0.32 20.19
CA PRO A 181 13.90 -0.49 21.63
C PRO A 181 12.74 -1.13 22.40
N SER A 182 11.50 -0.85 22.00
CA SER A 182 10.29 -1.46 22.55
C SER A 182 9.94 -2.84 21.96
N GLY A 183 10.70 -3.31 20.97
CA GLY A 183 10.37 -4.47 20.14
C GLY A 183 9.19 -4.25 19.20
N LYS A 184 8.60 -3.04 19.16
CA LYS A 184 7.42 -2.70 18.37
C LYS A 184 7.65 -1.47 17.49
N ALA A 185 7.12 -1.47 16.28
CA ALA A 185 7.18 -0.36 15.35
C ALA A 185 5.78 0.10 14.90
N LEU A 186 5.61 1.42 14.77
CA LEU A 186 4.50 2.02 14.04
C LEU A 186 4.88 2.07 12.56
N VAL A 187 3.91 1.85 11.68
CA VAL A 187 4.18 1.82 10.23
C VAL A 187 3.36 2.89 9.52
N TYR A 188 4.05 3.72 8.75
CA TYR A 188 3.46 4.76 7.89
C TYR A 188 3.49 4.30 6.45
N LEU A 189 2.36 4.38 5.76
CA LEU A 189 2.20 3.97 4.38
C LEU A 189 2.20 5.21 3.47
N ASN A 190 2.97 5.15 2.39
CA ASN A 190 2.85 6.04 1.25
C ASN A 190 2.41 5.24 0.03
N VAL A 191 1.41 5.76 -0.67
CA VAL A 191 0.88 5.24 -1.93
C VAL A 191 1.20 6.28 -2.99
N VAL A 192 2.16 5.96 -3.86
CA VAL A 192 2.77 6.93 -4.77
C VAL A 192 2.54 6.50 -6.21
N GLY A 193 2.00 7.41 -7.02
CA GLY A 193 1.73 7.17 -8.43
C GLY A 193 2.91 7.49 -9.32
N TRP A 194 3.23 6.58 -10.24
CA TRP A 194 4.33 6.71 -11.18
C TRP A 194 3.88 6.36 -12.60
N GLN A 195 4.50 7.01 -13.57
CA GLN A 195 4.36 6.71 -15.00
C GLN A 195 5.01 5.36 -15.35
N SER A 196 6.11 5.01 -14.67
CA SER A 196 6.75 3.68 -14.74
C SER A 196 7.67 3.46 -13.54
N ARG A 197 8.14 2.22 -13.35
CA ARG A 197 9.16 1.90 -12.34
C ARG A 197 10.46 2.66 -12.58
N GLU A 198 10.85 2.83 -13.85
CA GLU A 198 12.05 3.55 -14.25
C GLU A 198 11.95 5.04 -13.89
N GLN A 199 10.76 5.63 -14.00
CA GLN A 199 10.53 7.00 -13.55
C GLN A 199 10.78 7.15 -12.05
N HIS A 200 10.27 6.22 -11.23
CA HIS A 200 10.59 6.19 -9.80
C HIS A 200 12.10 6.07 -9.56
N MET A 201 12.77 5.15 -10.25
CA MET A 201 14.22 4.99 -10.08
C MET A 201 14.99 6.28 -10.43
N GLN A 202 14.60 6.98 -11.50
CA GLN A 202 15.17 8.28 -11.84
C GLN A 202 14.89 9.35 -10.78
N ALA A 203 13.70 9.34 -10.17
CA ALA A 203 13.36 10.26 -9.08
C ALA A 203 14.30 10.07 -7.88
N ARG A 204 14.68 8.81 -7.58
CA ARG A 204 15.63 8.48 -6.50
C ARG A 204 17.04 9.01 -6.73
N ASP A 205 17.42 9.21 -7.99
CA ASP A 205 18.73 9.75 -8.37
C ASP A 205 18.77 11.29 -8.34
N THR A 206 17.63 11.94 -8.07
CA THR A 206 17.56 13.40 -8.01
C THR A 206 18.19 13.96 -6.74
N LYS A 207 18.73 15.19 -6.85
CA LYS A 207 19.18 15.96 -5.70
C LYS A 207 18.06 16.20 -4.67
N ALA A 208 16.82 16.42 -5.14
CA ALA A 208 15.66 16.60 -4.28
C ALA A 208 15.42 15.37 -3.39
N PHE A 209 15.53 14.16 -3.94
CA PHE A 209 15.45 12.92 -3.16
C PHE A 209 16.59 12.84 -2.15
N ALA A 210 17.84 12.97 -2.62
CA ALA A 210 19.02 12.80 -1.78
C ALA A 210 19.05 13.75 -0.57
N GLU A 211 18.66 15.01 -0.75
CA GLU A 211 18.67 16.01 0.33
C GLU A 211 17.53 15.81 1.34
N THR A 212 16.40 15.22 0.93
CA THR A 212 15.21 15.13 1.79
C THR A 212 14.95 13.74 2.36
N ILE A 213 15.56 12.68 1.81
CA ILE A 213 15.46 11.33 2.37
C ILE A 213 16.29 11.16 3.66
N GLU A 214 17.41 11.86 3.79
CA GLU A 214 18.32 11.70 4.94
C GLU A 214 17.68 12.11 6.28
N PRO A 215 16.99 13.26 6.40
CA PRO A 215 16.23 13.58 7.61
C PRO A 215 15.19 12.53 7.96
N LEU A 216 14.53 11.95 6.96
CA LEU A 216 13.55 10.88 7.16
C LEU A 216 14.22 9.60 7.67
N ARG A 217 15.33 9.19 7.06
CA ARG A 217 16.09 7.98 7.40
C ARG A 217 16.56 7.94 8.85
N LYS A 218 16.83 9.10 9.46
CA LYS A 218 17.22 9.19 10.88
C LYS A 218 16.14 8.68 11.85
N HIS A 219 14.89 8.61 11.42
CA HIS A 219 13.76 8.19 12.23
C HIS A 219 13.22 6.81 11.88
N VAL A 220 13.62 6.24 10.74
CA VAL A 220 13.04 5.00 10.24
C VAL A 220 13.94 3.81 10.56
N LEU A 221 13.30 2.71 10.94
CA LEU A 221 13.90 1.40 11.05
C LEU A 221 13.96 0.75 9.67
N MET A 222 14.56 -0.43 9.60
CA MET A 222 14.39 -1.30 8.43
C MET A 222 12.89 -1.57 8.18
N PRO A 223 12.48 -1.84 6.93
CA PRO A 223 11.08 -2.18 6.67
C PRO A 223 10.66 -3.43 7.43
N VAL A 224 9.44 -3.43 7.98
CA VAL A 224 8.83 -4.62 8.56
C VAL A 224 8.77 -5.73 7.50
N LYS A 225 9.12 -6.97 7.88
CA LYS A 225 9.13 -8.12 6.98
C LYS A 225 7.74 -8.26 6.30
N GLY A 226 7.71 -8.34 4.97
CA GLY A 226 6.47 -8.41 4.17
C GLY A 226 5.89 -7.06 3.74
N LEU A 227 6.33 -5.95 4.35
CA LEU A 227 5.93 -4.57 4.05
C LEU A 227 7.03 -3.76 3.34
N SER A 228 7.97 -4.44 2.68
CA SER A 228 8.94 -3.78 1.80
C SER A 228 8.24 -3.03 0.66
N MET A 229 8.96 -2.07 0.06
CA MET A 229 8.51 -1.35 -1.13
C MET A 229 8.06 -2.33 -2.23
N LYS A 230 6.90 -2.07 -2.81
CA LYS A 230 6.31 -2.84 -3.92
C LYS A 230 5.77 -1.91 -4.99
N HIS A 231 5.95 -2.26 -6.26
CA HIS A 231 5.28 -1.63 -7.38
C HIS A 231 4.17 -2.53 -7.88
N VAL A 232 2.99 -1.97 -8.10
CA VAL A 232 1.81 -2.72 -8.54
C VAL A 232 1.16 -1.97 -9.69
N LYS A 233 0.83 -2.72 -10.75
CA LYS A 233 -0.12 -2.26 -11.76
C LYS A 233 -1.51 -2.71 -11.33
N PHE A 234 -2.31 -1.79 -10.80
CA PHE A 234 -3.63 -2.10 -10.29
C PHE A 234 -4.68 -2.16 -11.40
N HIS A 235 -5.51 -3.19 -11.34
CA HIS A 235 -6.69 -3.39 -12.14
C HIS A 235 -7.91 -3.13 -11.26
N LYS A 236 -8.74 -2.16 -11.65
CA LYS A 236 -10.00 -1.90 -10.95
C LYS A 236 -10.89 -3.13 -11.06
N ILE A 237 -11.49 -3.52 -9.94
CA ILE A 237 -12.54 -4.53 -9.94
C ILE A 237 -13.85 -3.76 -10.16
N GLY A 238 -14.49 -4.02 -11.30
CA GLY A 238 -15.71 -3.36 -11.74
C GLY A 238 -16.58 -4.31 -12.55
N PHE A 239 -17.81 -3.89 -12.82
CA PHE A 239 -18.61 -4.43 -13.92
C PHE A 239 -18.15 -3.80 -15.24
#